data_AF-A0A630N9C6-F1
#
_entry.id   AF-A0A630N9C6-F1
#
_cell.length_a   1.000
_cell.length_b   1.000
_cell.length_c   1.000
_cell.angle_alpha   90.00
_cell.angle_beta   90.00
_cell.angle_gamma   90.00
#
_symmetry.space_group_name_H-M   'P 1'
#
loop_
_entity.id
_entity.type
_entity.pdbx_description
1 polymer ?
#
loop_
_entity_poly.entity_id
_entity_poly.type
_entity_poly.pdbx_seq_one_letter_code
_entity_poly.pdbx_strand_id
1 'polypeptide(L)'
;MNGIESLLKQQDLSVPLSTAQGVSNVPFQRWFKFKEAFSPKFVHDTIQKSLIKVDKILDPFGGSGTTALTSQLMGINPTTIEVNPFLADLIESKLTEYNTQKLISDWVFVSKNVGLENPSLETMFSNAPKTLFEDKDV
;
A
#
# COMPACT_ATOMS: atom_id res chain seq x y z
N MET A 1 -20.71 -6.54 -5.30
CA MET A 1 -20.12 -5.22 -5.01
C MET A 1 -18.81 -5.15 -5.74
N ASN A 2 -18.59 -4.11 -6.55
CA ASN A 2 -17.29 -3.88 -7.18
C ASN A 2 -16.26 -3.48 -6.10
N GLY A 3 -14.96 -3.65 -6.39
CA GLY A 3 -13.90 -3.41 -5.40
C GLY A 3 -13.87 -1.97 -4.89
N ILE A 4 -14.17 -0.99 -5.76
CA ILE A 4 -14.21 0.43 -5.41
C ILE A 4 -15.34 0.78 -4.43
N GLU A 5 -16.56 0.27 -4.61
CA GLU A 5 -17.67 0.50 -3.67
C GLU A 5 -17.35 -0.02 -2.28
N SER A 6 -16.70 -1.19 -2.18
CA SER A 6 -16.31 -1.77 -0.89
C SER A 6 -15.26 -0.90 -0.18
N LEU A 7 -14.32 -0.32 -0.92
CA LEU A 7 -13.31 0.59 -0.40
C LEU A 7 -13.94 1.89 0.12
N LEU A 8 -14.79 2.53 -0.69
CA LEU A 8 -15.37 3.83 -0.37
C LEU A 8 -16.36 3.79 0.81
N LYS A 9 -17.04 2.66 1.02
CA LYS A 9 -17.94 2.47 2.18
C LYS A 9 -17.24 2.52 3.53
N GLN A 10 -15.94 2.23 3.58
CA GLN A 10 -15.15 2.20 4.82
C GLN A 10 -14.51 3.56 5.13
N GLN A 11 -14.68 4.55 4.26
CA GLN A 11 -14.10 5.86 4.41
C GLN A 11 -14.99 6.77 5.27
N ASP A 12 -14.40 7.48 6.23
CA ASP A 12 -15.09 8.53 6.96
C ASP A 12 -15.22 9.78 6.06
N LEU A 13 -16.47 10.16 5.78
CA LEU A 13 -16.81 11.29 4.92
C LEU A 13 -17.06 12.60 5.69
N SER A 14 -16.99 12.56 7.03
CA SER A 14 -17.16 13.74 7.88
C SER A 14 -15.90 14.63 7.93
N VAL A 15 -14.77 14.13 7.44
CA VAL A 15 -13.48 14.81 7.42
C VAL A 15 -13.05 15.20 5.99
N PRO A 16 -12.11 16.16 5.82
CA PRO A 16 -11.70 16.63 4.50
C PRO A 16 -11.10 15.52 3.62
N LEU A 17 -11.68 15.34 2.42
CA LEU A 17 -11.27 14.32 1.44
C LEU A 17 -9.88 14.57 0.83
N SER A 18 -9.42 15.82 0.86
CA SER A 18 -8.09 16.25 0.41
C SER A 18 -6.97 15.80 1.37
N THR A 19 -7.30 15.06 2.42
CA THR A 19 -6.35 14.53 3.41
C THR A 19 -6.61 13.05 3.68
N ALA A 20 -5.65 12.39 4.33
CA ALA A 20 -5.75 10.99 4.76
C ALA A 20 -6.45 10.81 6.13
N GLN A 21 -7.13 11.83 6.66
CA GLN A 21 -7.76 11.72 7.98
C GLN A 21 -8.86 10.65 8.02
N GLY A 22 -9.65 10.55 6.94
CA GLY A 22 -10.80 9.65 6.88
C GLY A 22 -10.49 8.21 6.46
N VAL A 23 -9.21 7.82 6.37
CA VAL A 23 -8.81 6.53 5.76
C VAL A 23 -8.14 5.55 6.74
N SER A 24 -8.13 5.85 8.04
CA SER A 24 -7.47 5.02 9.06
C SER A 24 -7.98 3.59 9.14
N ASN A 25 -9.26 3.34 8.81
CA ASN A 25 -9.86 2.02 8.78
C ASN A 25 -9.99 1.44 7.35
N VAL A 26 -9.66 2.21 6.33
CA VAL A 26 -9.84 1.82 4.93
C VAL A 26 -8.76 0.79 4.53
N PRO A 27 -9.13 -0.35 3.91
CA PRO A 27 -8.17 -1.35 3.43
C PRO A 27 -7.11 -0.74 2.53
N PHE A 28 -5.89 -1.28 2.61
CA PHE A 28 -4.68 -0.79 1.93
C PHE A 28 -4.21 0.60 2.36
N GLN A 29 -5.12 1.55 2.62
CA GLN A 29 -4.78 2.87 3.14
C GLN A 29 -4.22 2.79 4.55
N ARG A 30 -4.80 1.92 5.39
CA ARG A 30 -4.32 1.68 6.76
C ARG A 30 -2.96 0.96 6.86
N TRP A 31 -2.42 0.42 5.75
CA TRP A 31 -1.12 -0.28 5.78
C TRP A 31 0.03 0.63 6.14
N PHE A 32 -0.07 1.92 5.78
CA PHE A 32 0.92 2.92 6.13
C PHE A 32 0.28 4.31 6.21
N LYS A 33 0.45 4.99 7.34
CA LYS A 33 -0.06 6.34 7.56
C LYS A 33 0.85 7.36 6.90
N PHE A 34 0.48 7.81 5.70
CA PHE A 34 1.17 8.88 4.99
C PHE A 34 0.42 10.21 5.20
N LYS A 35 1.10 11.20 5.79
CA LYS A 35 0.47 12.45 6.23
C LYS A 35 0.01 13.30 5.04
N GLU A 36 0.77 13.27 3.96
CA GLU A 36 0.57 14.04 2.73
C GLU A 36 -0.37 13.34 1.73
N ALA A 37 -0.93 12.18 2.09
CA ALA A 37 -1.93 11.50 1.25
C ALA A 37 -3.29 12.20 1.29
N PHE A 38 -4.05 12.04 0.22
CA PHE A 38 -5.49 12.30 0.13
C PHE A 38 -6.28 10.99 0.16
N SER A 39 -7.60 11.10 0.23
CA SER A 39 -8.49 9.95 0.34
C SER A 39 -8.85 9.29 -1.01
N PRO A 40 -9.16 7.98 -1.04
CA PRO A 40 -9.68 7.31 -2.24
C PRO A 40 -10.88 8.03 -2.88
N LYS A 41 -11.83 8.52 -2.06
CA LYS A 41 -12.99 9.24 -2.58
C LYS A 41 -12.61 10.50 -3.35
N PHE A 42 -11.56 11.22 -2.94
CA PHE A 42 -11.10 12.40 -3.66
C PHE A 42 -10.65 12.05 -5.10
N VAL A 43 -9.91 10.95 -5.26
CA VAL A 43 -9.48 10.45 -6.58
C VAL A 43 -10.69 10.01 -7.40
N HIS A 44 -11.55 9.18 -6.82
CA HIS A 44 -12.77 8.69 -7.45
C HIS A 44 -13.64 9.83 -7.99
N ASP A 45 -13.93 10.82 -7.15
CA ASP A 45 -14.79 11.96 -7.51
C ASP A 45 -14.12 12.86 -8.55
N THR A 46 -12.78 12.96 -8.55
CA THR A 46 -12.02 13.69 -9.57
C THR A 46 -12.11 13.00 -10.93
N ILE A 47 -11.94 11.68 -10.98
CA ILE A 47 -12.07 10.88 -12.20
C ILE A 47 -13.50 10.95 -12.76
N GLN A 48 -14.51 10.84 -11.90
CA GLN A 48 -15.93 10.91 -12.28
C GLN A 48 -16.33 12.27 -12.85
N LYS A 49 -15.65 13.35 -12.46
CA LYS A 49 -15.88 14.71 -12.99
C LYS A 49 -15.17 14.97 -14.32
N SER A 50 -14.34 14.04 -14.79
CA SER A 50 -13.69 14.15 -16.09
C SER A 50 -14.72 14.24 -17.21
N LEU A 51 -14.52 15.16 -18.16
CA LEU A 51 -15.35 15.27 -19.37
C LEU A 51 -15.01 14.22 -20.43
N ILE A 52 -13.92 13.48 -20.22
CA ILE A 52 -13.45 12.41 -21.09
C ILE A 52 -13.46 11.08 -20.36
N LYS A 53 -13.58 9.99 -21.13
CA LYS A 53 -13.35 8.64 -20.61
C LYS A 53 -11.88 8.52 -20.18
N VAL A 54 -11.67 8.13 -18.94
CA VAL A 54 -10.33 7.95 -18.35
C VAL A 54 -9.99 6.46 -18.36
N ASP A 55 -9.17 6.02 -19.32
CA ASP A 55 -8.72 4.63 -19.42
C ASP A 55 -7.32 4.43 -18.81
N LYS A 56 -6.55 5.51 -18.63
CA LYS A 56 -5.20 5.51 -18.05
C LYS A 56 -4.97 6.74 -17.20
N ILE A 57 -4.17 6.62 -16.15
CA ILE A 57 -3.77 7.73 -15.26
C ILE A 57 -2.26 7.69 -15.05
N LEU A 58 -1.61 8.86 -15.09
CA LEU A 58 -0.22 9.03 -14.68
C LEU A 58 -0.18 9.82 -13.38
N ASP A 59 0.47 9.26 -12.35
CA ASP A 59 0.75 9.92 -11.09
C ASP A 59 2.27 9.98 -10.87
N PRO A 60 2.93 11.11 -11.13
CA PRO A 60 4.38 11.23 -10.97
C PRO A 60 4.82 11.37 -9.49
N PHE A 61 3.88 11.42 -8.54
CA PHE A 61 4.14 11.59 -7.11
C PHE A 61 3.30 10.58 -6.30
N GLY A 62 3.58 9.30 -6.49
CA GLY A 62 2.76 8.20 -6.01
C GLY A 62 2.43 8.22 -4.52
N GLY A 63 3.33 8.73 -3.67
CA GLY A 63 3.11 8.84 -2.24
C GLY A 63 2.81 7.47 -1.63
N SER A 64 1.64 7.30 -1.01
CA SER A 64 1.22 5.98 -0.49
C SER A 64 0.42 5.13 -1.49
N GLY A 65 0.22 5.60 -2.72
CA GLY A 65 -0.47 4.86 -3.79
C GLY A 65 -1.97 5.07 -3.87
N THR A 66 -2.54 6.11 -3.25
CA THR A 66 -4.01 6.33 -3.26
C THR A 66 -4.57 6.43 -4.67
N THR A 67 -3.92 7.19 -5.56
CA THR A 67 -4.33 7.32 -6.97
C THR A 67 -4.30 5.97 -7.67
N ALA A 68 -3.17 5.25 -7.57
CA ALA A 68 -2.95 4.00 -8.27
C ALA A 68 -3.98 2.94 -7.88
N LEU A 69 -4.14 2.72 -6.57
CA LEU A 69 -5.07 1.72 -6.04
C LEU A 69 -6.51 2.05 -6.41
N THR A 70 -6.90 3.33 -6.25
CA THR A 70 -8.27 3.76 -6.57
C THR A 70 -8.56 3.58 -8.06
N SER A 71 -7.60 3.93 -8.92
CA SER A 71 -7.70 3.77 -10.38
C SER A 71 -7.83 2.29 -10.77
N GLN A 72 -6.99 1.41 -10.22
CA GLN A 72 -7.04 -0.03 -10.49
C GLN A 72 -8.41 -0.62 -10.09
N LEU A 73 -8.94 -0.25 -8.91
CA LEU A 73 -10.26 -0.70 -8.46
C LEU A 73 -11.43 -0.13 -9.29
N MET A 74 -11.20 0.96 -10.02
CA MET A 74 -12.13 1.52 -11.01
C MET A 74 -11.95 0.91 -12.41
N GLY A 75 -11.02 -0.04 -12.60
CA GLY A 75 -10.71 -0.63 -13.90
C GLY A 75 -9.87 0.25 -14.83
N ILE A 76 -9.20 1.25 -14.27
CA ILE A 76 -8.34 2.21 -14.98
C ILE A 76 -6.90 1.79 -14.77
N ASN A 77 -6.08 1.79 -15.83
CA ASN A 77 -4.67 1.39 -15.73
C ASN A 77 -3.79 2.55 -15.20
N PRO A 78 -3.27 2.48 -13.97
CA PRO A 78 -2.40 3.52 -13.43
C PRO A 78 -0.95 3.32 -13.90
N THR A 79 -0.24 4.43 -14.07
CA THR A 79 1.22 4.50 -14.13
C THR A 79 1.66 5.43 -13.01
N THR A 80 2.46 4.94 -12.08
CA THR A 80 2.85 5.69 -10.89
C THR A 80 4.37 5.72 -10.76
N ILE A 81 4.90 6.89 -10.42
CA ILE A 81 6.32 7.09 -10.14
C ILE A 81 6.45 7.50 -8.68
N GLU A 82 7.33 6.84 -7.96
CA GLU A 82 7.70 7.17 -6.59
C GLU A 82 9.19 6.91 -6.41
N VAL A 83 9.89 7.90 -5.86
CA VAL A 83 11.36 7.86 -5.73
C VAL A 83 11.79 7.22 -4.41
N ASN A 84 10.92 7.25 -3.41
CA ASN A 84 11.18 6.60 -2.14
C ASN A 84 10.98 5.08 -2.31
N PRO A 85 12.03 4.26 -2.13
CA PRO A 85 11.98 2.83 -2.42
C PRO A 85 10.99 2.08 -1.54
N PHE A 86 10.83 2.49 -0.27
CA PHE A 86 9.85 1.88 0.63
C PHE A 86 8.41 2.17 0.19
N LEU A 87 8.13 3.40 -0.22
CA LEU A 87 6.80 3.77 -0.73
C LEU A 87 6.52 3.10 -2.07
N ALA A 88 7.51 3.00 -2.96
CA ALA A 88 7.38 2.26 -4.21
C ALA A 88 7.00 0.78 -3.97
N ASP A 89 7.71 0.09 -3.07
CA ASP A 89 7.42 -1.29 -2.68
C ASP A 89 6.03 -1.45 -2.02
N LEU A 90 5.64 -0.48 -1.18
CA LEU A 90 4.30 -0.41 -0.60
C LEU A 90 3.22 -0.29 -1.69
N ILE A 91 3.42 0.57 -2.69
CA ILE A 91 2.49 0.76 -3.81
C ILE A 91 2.39 -0.52 -4.63
N GLU A 92 3.53 -1.11 -5.00
CA GLU A 92 3.59 -2.36 -5.75
C GLU A 92 2.84 -3.48 -5.01
N SER A 93 3.08 -3.62 -3.71
CA SER A 93 2.38 -4.60 -2.86
C SER A 93 0.87 -4.43 -2.86
N LYS A 94 0.36 -3.18 -2.91
CA LYS A 94 -1.09 -2.87 -2.94
C LYS A 94 -1.72 -3.17 -4.30
N LEU A 95 -0.97 -3.02 -5.39
CA LEU A 95 -1.45 -3.18 -6.76
C LEU A 95 -1.28 -4.60 -7.29
N THR A 96 -0.41 -5.39 -6.67
CA THR A 96 -0.11 -6.74 -7.13
C THR A 96 -1.32 -7.65 -6.96
N GLU A 97 -1.62 -8.40 -8.02
CA GLU A 97 -2.57 -9.50 -7.95
C GLU A 97 -1.87 -10.77 -7.46
N TYR A 98 -2.47 -11.44 -6.49
CA TYR A 98 -1.92 -12.65 -5.90
C TYR A 98 -2.74 -13.87 -6.28
N ASN A 99 -2.06 -14.94 -6.69
CA ASN A 99 -2.69 -16.25 -6.76
C ASN A 99 -3.02 -16.72 -5.34
N THR A 100 -4.31 -16.75 -4.99
CA THR A 100 -4.76 -17.04 -3.62
C THR A 100 -4.33 -18.41 -3.13
N GLN A 101 -4.37 -19.45 -3.98
CA GLN A 101 -3.94 -20.80 -3.59
C GLN A 101 -2.44 -20.84 -3.30
N LYS A 102 -1.64 -20.20 -4.15
CA LYS A 102 -0.20 -20.09 -3.92
C LYS A 102 0.10 -19.31 -2.64
N LEU A 103 -0.55 -18.17 -2.43
CA LEU A 103 -0.37 -17.35 -1.23
C LEU A 103 -0.68 -18.15 0.06
N ILE A 104 -1.78 -18.92 0.07
CA ILE A 104 -2.11 -19.79 1.20
C ILE A 104 -1.02 -20.84 1.41
N SER A 105 -0.55 -21.49 0.34
CA SER A 105 0.49 -22.51 0.44
C SER A 105 1.83 -21.94 0.94
N ASP A 106 2.23 -20.76 0.45
CA ASP A 106 3.44 -20.06 0.87
C ASP A 106 3.33 -19.65 2.35
N TRP A 107 2.16 -19.13 2.77
CA TRP A 107 1.90 -18.74 4.15
C TRP A 107 1.97 -19.93 5.11
N VAL A 108 1.38 -21.08 4.74
CA VAL A 108 1.45 -22.31 5.54
C VAL A 108 2.89 -22.79 5.65
N PHE A 109 3.66 -22.72 4.56
CA PHE A 109 5.08 -23.06 4.57
C PHE A 109 5.85 -22.16 5.55
N VAL A 110 5.72 -20.83 5.44
CA VAL A 110 6.38 -19.88 6.35
C VAL A 110 5.99 -20.14 7.80
N SER A 111 4.70 -20.28 8.09
CA SER A 111 4.19 -20.48 9.45
C SER A 111 4.73 -21.76 10.12
N LYS A 112 4.97 -22.82 9.35
CA LYS A 112 5.53 -24.08 9.85
C LYS A 112 7.03 -24.00 10.13
N ASN A 113 7.76 -23.22 9.32
CA ASN A 113 9.21 -23.19 9.35
C ASN A 113 9.78 -22.03 10.16
N VAL A 114 9.04 -20.93 10.35
CA VAL A 114 9.54 -19.73 11.05
C VAL A 114 10.04 -20.02 12.46
N GLY A 115 9.43 -20.98 13.17
CA GLY A 115 9.86 -21.39 14.52
C GLY A 115 11.04 -22.37 14.53
N LEU A 116 11.44 -22.90 13.37
CA LEU A 116 12.63 -23.75 13.22
C LEU A 116 13.88 -22.91 12.95
N GLU A 117 13.70 -21.72 12.38
CA GLU A 117 14.77 -20.77 12.13
C GLU A 117 15.16 -20.06 13.42
N ASN A 118 16.45 -19.98 13.71
CA ASN A 118 16.99 -19.19 14.81
C ASN A 118 18.04 -18.21 14.26
N PRO A 119 17.60 -17.16 13.53
CA PRO A 119 18.52 -16.25 12.86
C PRO A 119 19.31 -15.42 13.88
N SER A 120 20.63 -15.38 13.72
CA SER A 120 21.49 -14.45 14.44
C SER A 120 21.42 -13.09 13.77
N LEU A 121 20.83 -12.10 14.46
CA LEU A 121 20.79 -10.71 13.99
C LEU A 121 22.20 -10.17 13.76
N GLU A 122 23.15 -10.53 14.63
CA GLU A 122 24.57 -10.19 14.49
C GLU A 122 25.14 -10.68 13.15
N THR A 123 24.82 -11.91 12.76
CA THR A 123 25.26 -12.47 11.48
C THR A 123 24.58 -11.78 10.30
N MET A 124 23.26 -11.60 10.36
CA MET A 124 22.46 -10.97 9.29
C MET A 124 22.86 -9.52 9.03
N PHE A 125 23.21 -8.79 10.10
CA PHE A 125 23.57 -7.37 10.05
C PHE A 125 25.07 -7.13 10.22
N SER A 126 25.90 -8.14 9.99
CA SER A 126 27.38 -8.05 10.10
C SER A 126 28.00 -6.93 9.25
N ASN A 127 27.37 -6.56 8.13
CA ASN A 127 27.79 -5.45 7.26
C ASN A 127 26.94 -4.18 7.41
N ALA A 128 25.99 -4.16 8.33
CA ALA A 128 25.13 -3.01 8.55
C ALA A 128 25.86 -1.93 9.39
N PRO A 129 25.39 -0.67 9.33
CA PRO A 129 25.89 0.35 10.25
C PRO A 129 25.69 -0.07 11.71
N LYS A 130 26.69 0.20 12.56
CA LYS A 130 26.63 -0.12 14.02
C LYS A 130 25.46 0.55 14.75
N THR A 131 24.80 1.53 14.14
CA THR A 131 23.61 2.20 14.68
C THR A 131 22.30 1.46 14.40
N LEU A 132 22.32 0.42 13.54
CA LEU A 132 21.11 -0.30 13.14
C LEU A 132 20.71 -1.38 14.17
N PHE A 133 21.68 -1.91 14.91
CA PHE A 133 21.49 -2.96 15.90
C PHE A 133 22.42 -2.68 17.09
N GLU A 134 21.85 -2.71 18.29
CA GLU A 134 22.59 -2.62 19.55
C GLU A 134 22.71 -4.02 20.12
N ASP A 135 23.95 -4.45 20.36
CA ASP A 135 24.21 -5.74 20.98
C ASP A 135 23.66 -5.74 22.39
N LYS A 136 22.87 -6.75 22.75
CA LYS A 136 22.21 -6.82 24.07
C LYS A 136 23.18 -7.01 25.24
N ASP A 137 24.45 -7.29 24.95
CA ASP A 137 25.48 -7.65 25.91
C ASP A 137 26.53 -6.54 26.15
N VAL A 138 26.26 -5.30 25.72
CA VAL A 138 27.06 -4.09 26.02
C VAL A 138 26.29 -3.13 26.92
#